data_AF-A0A1T2XHA4-F1
#
_entry.id   AF-A0A1T2XHA4-F1
#
_cell.length_a   1.000
_cell.length_b   1.000
_cell.length_c   1.000
_cell.angle_alpha   90.00
_cell.angle_beta   90.00
_cell.angle_gamma   90.00
#
_symmetry.space_group_name_H-M   'P 1'
#
loop_
_entity.id
_entity.type
_entity.pdbx_description
1 polymer ?
#
loop_
_entity_poly.entity_id
_entity_poly.type
_entity_poly.pdbx_seq_one_letter_code
_entity_poly.pdbx_strand_id
1 'polypeptide(L)'
;MMGLSFLIVKQGVPYQEDTTIPLEKSCVVIGRTTDSAEDTDIAFSSIFVSRKHFAIHEENGQYYIEDLDSKNGTYVNHNRLQPNEKTLLQHTDHISLAHGHVLLTFSTYNLNDTIDIVPFLKAANAMLVTDLSLDPIKQELSVHDECFAFSEKEYKCIELLVQNQRQFVSKDEIKTYVWPERSPSIDEIPDVSSEEVNALIYRIRQKTQQVLAIENIRSKGYILSLKESAANRL
;
A
#
# COMPACT_ATOMS: atom_id res chain seq x y z
N MET A 1 3.64 -19.37 11.02
CA MET A 1 3.74 -18.22 11.95
C MET A 1 3.27 -17.01 11.17
N MET A 2 2.13 -16.41 11.50
CA MET A 2 1.77 -15.09 10.97
C MET A 2 2.28 -14.08 11.99
N GLY A 3 3.39 -13.42 11.69
CA GLY A 3 3.80 -12.19 12.36
C GLY A 3 3.77 -11.08 11.33
N LEU A 4 3.33 -9.89 11.70
CA LEU A 4 3.49 -8.73 10.81
C LEU A 4 4.88 -8.17 11.02
N SER A 5 5.56 -7.84 9.93
CA SER A 5 6.84 -7.15 9.95
C SER A 5 6.82 -5.97 8.99
N PHE A 6 7.47 -4.90 9.42
CA PHE A 6 7.48 -3.66 8.67
C PHE A 6 8.71 -2.81 9.00
N LEU A 7 9.03 -1.92 8.05
CA LEU A 7 10.00 -0.86 8.23
C LEU A 7 9.26 0.46 8.47
N ILE A 8 9.64 1.18 9.52
CA ILE A 8 9.18 2.54 9.77
C ILE A 8 10.27 3.49 9.26
N VAL A 9 9.92 4.39 8.35
CA VAL A 9 10.86 5.37 7.81
C VAL A 9 11.01 6.52 8.80
N LYS A 10 12.21 6.72 9.34
CA LYS A 10 12.55 7.91 10.14
C LYS A 10 13.13 9.03 9.27
N GLN A 11 13.79 8.66 8.18
CA GLN A 11 14.29 9.60 7.18
C GLN A 11 14.49 8.88 5.85
N GLY A 12 14.17 9.51 4.72
CA GLY A 12 14.53 9.01 3.39
C GLY A 12 13.46 9.22 2.32
N VAL A 13 13.78 10.01 1.30
CA VAL A 13 12.91 10.30 0.14
C VAL A 13 12.74 9.05 -0.74
N PRO A 14 11.54 8.73 -1.26
CA PRO A 14 10.32 9.57 -1.33
C PRO A 14 9.38 9.49 -0.14
N TYR A 15 9.69 8.67 0.87
CA TYR A 15 8.79 8.45 1.99
C TYR A 15 8.86 9.59 3.00
N GLN A 16 7.72 9.89 3.61
CA GLN A 16 7.64 10.83 4.72
C GLN A 16 8.08 10.15 6.01
N GLU A 17 8.47 10.94 7.01
CA GLU A 17 8.72 10.42 8.36
C GLU A 17 7.50 9.65 8.88
N ASP A 18 7.75 8.56 9.61
CA ASP A 18 6.80 7.59 10.14
C ASP A 18 6.00 6.78 9.11
N THR A 19 6.32 6.90 7.81
CA THR A 19 5.78 5.99 6.80
C THR A 19 6.11 4.55 7.16
N THR A 20 5.11 3.68 7.19
CA THR A 20 5.29 2.26 7.45
C THR A 20 5.19 1.45 6.17
N ILE A 21 6.17 0.59 5.93
CA ILE A 21 6.28 -0.23 4.74
C ILE A 21 6.25 -1.71 5.15
N PRO A 22 5.22 -2.48 4.77
CA PRO A 22 5.12 -3.90 5.12
C PRO A 22 6.18 -4.74 4.39
N LEU A 23 6.68 -5.78 5.05
CA LEU A 23 7.58 -6.76 4.44
C LEU A 23 6.76 -7.99 4.01
N GLU A 24 6.24 -7.93 2.78
CA GLU A 24 5.28 -8.92 2.26
C GLU A 24 5.95 -10.16 1.63
N LYS A 25 7.26 -10.10 1.38
CA LYS A 25 8.05 -11.17 0.75
C LYS A 25 9.02 -11.78 1.74
N SER A 26 9.39 -13.03 1.52
CA SER A 26 10.45 -13.71 2.30
C SER A 26 11.84 -13.12 2.05
N CYS A 27 12.01 -12.38 0.96
CA CYS A 27 13.20 -11.58 0.67
C CYS A 27 12.73 -10.24 0.12
N VAL A 28 13.07 -9.17 0.82
CA VAL A 28 12.76 -7.79 0.42
C VAL A 28 14.07 -7.07 0.18
N VAL A 29 14.30 -6.61 -1.06
CA VAL A 29 15.50 -5.88 -1.48
C VAL A 29 15.24 -4.38 -1.40
N ILE A 30 16.08 -3.69 -0.63
CA ILE A 30 16.04 -2.25 -0.45
C ILE A 30 17.18 -1.63 -1.26
N GLY A 31 16.89 -0.56 -1.98
CA GLY A 31 17.92 0.13 -2.75
C GLY A 31 17.47 1.45 -3.33
N ARG A 32 18.13 1.86 -4.41
CA ARG A 32 17.90 3.17 -5.04
C ARG A 32 16.90 3.05 -6.17
N THR A 33 16.02 4.04 -6.31
CA THR A 33 15.13 4.18 -7.47
C THR A 33 15.95 4.15 -8.77
N THR A 34 15.54 3.29 -9.70
CA THR A 34 16.07 3.22 -11.07
C THR A 34 14.92 3.12 -12.07
N ASP A 35 15.23 3.28 -13.35
CA ASP A 35 14.25 3.15 -14.44
C ASP A 35 13.76 1.70 -14.62
N SER A 36 14.43 0.71 -14.01
CA SER A 36 13.99 -0.68 -13.96
C SER A 36 13.36 -0.99 -12.59
N ALA A 37 12.13 -1.47 -12.61
CA ALA A 37 11.40 -1.86 -11.39
C ALA A 37 11.78 -3.27 -10.88
N GLU A 38 12.59 -4.03 -11.62
CA GLU A 38 12.83 -5.45 -11.32
C GLU A 38 13.92 -5.70 -10.25
N ASP A 39 14.67 -4.67 -9.85
CA ASP A 39 15.86 -4.84 -9.01
C ASP A 39 15.65 -4.54 -7.52
N THR A 40 14.55 -3.89 -7.12
CA THR A 40 14.30 -3.45 -5.73
C THR A 40 12.83 -3.47 -5.39
N ASP A 41 12.51 -3.97 -4.19
CA ASP A 41 11.16 -3.96 -3.64
C ASP A 41 10.83 -2.63 -2.97
N ILE A 42 11.81 -2.03 -2.27
CA ILE A 42 11.68 -0.72 -1.62
C ILE A 42 12.79 0.20 -2.13
N ALA A 43 12.40 1.30 -2.76
CA ALA A 43 13.32 2.21 -3.40
C ALA A 43 13.38 3.60 -2.73
N PHE A 44 14.60 4.12 -2.54
CA PHE A 44 14.88 5.48 -2.10
C PHE A 44 15.53 6.30 -3.23
N SER A 45 15.27 7.60 -3.31
CA SER A 45 15.78 8.44 -4.40
C SER A 45 17.22 8.93 -4.22
N SER A 46 17.78 8.75 -3.02
CA SER A 46 19.13 9.24 -2.69
C SER A 46 20.21 8.59 -3.55
N ILE A 47 21.03 9.42 -4.21
CA ILE A 47 22.15 8.96 -5.03
C ILE A 47 23.22 8.16 -4.26
N PHE A 48 23.25 8.33 -2.93
CA PHE A 48 24.15 7.63 -2.02
C PHE A 48 23.66 6.22 -1.66
N VAL A 49 22.45 5.86 -2.06
CA VAL A 49 21.94 4.49 -1.93
C VAL A 49 22.39 3.70 -3.17
N SER A 50 23.00 2.52 -2.99
CA SER A 50 23.24 1.57 -4.07
C SER A 50 21.93 1.08 -4.70
N ARG A 51 21.96 0.69 -5.98
CA ARG A 51 20.78 0.14 -6.69
C ARG A 51 20.17 -1.04 -5.94
N LYS A 52 21.00 -2.01 -5.52
CA LYS A 52 20.69 -3.01 -4.50
C LYS A 52 21.58 -2.70 -3.31
N HIS A 53 21.01 -2.32 -2.17
CA HIS A 53 21.78 -1.83 -1.02
C HIS A 53 21.85 -2.87 0.07
N PHE A 54 20.71 -3.34 0.52
CA PHE A 54 20.61 -4.43 1.47
C PHE A 54 19.34 -5.23 1.19
N ALA A 55 19.29 -6.45 1.71
CA ALA A 55 18.07 -7.26 1.73
C ALA A 55 17.68 -7.58 3.17
N ILE A 56 16.38 -7.74 3.39
CA ILE A 56 15.83 -8.35 4.59
C ILE A 56 15.26 -9.70 4.20
N HIS A 57 15.71 -10.74 4.90
CA HIS A 57 15.30 -12.12 4.72
C HIS A 57 14.44 -12.55 5.89
N GLU A 58 13.32 -13.21 5.61
CA GLU A 58 12.55 -13.95 6.59
C GLU A 58 12.90 -15.43 6.46
N GLU A 59 13.37 -16.02 7.56
CA GLU A 59 13.73 -17.42 7.66
C GLU A 59 13.14 -18.00 8.95
N ASN A 60 12.17 -18.91 8.82
CA ASN A 60 11.54 -19.61 9.94
C ASN A 60 10.96 -18.68 11.02
N GLY A 61 10.38 -17.54 10.63
CA GLY A 61 9.84 -16.52 11.53
C GLY A 61 10.88 -15.58 12.14
N GLN A 62 12.15 -15.70 11.76
CA GLN A 62 13.21 -14.78 12.15
C GLN A 62 13.60 -13.89 10.98
N TYR A 63 14.03 -12.67 11.28
CA TYR A 63 14.43 -11.71 10.27
C TYR A 63 15.94 -11.50 10.30
N TYR A 64 16.55 -11.44 9.12
CA TYR A 64 17.97 -11.20 8.92
C TYR A 64 18.15 -10.06 7.93
N ILE A 65 19.16 -9.24 8.15
CA ILE A 65 19.57 -8.18 7.23
C ILE A 65 20.94 -8.51 6.63
N GLU A 66 21.07 -8.28 5.33
CA GLU A 66 22.28 -8.55 4.56
C GLU A 66 22.63 -7.30 3.73
N ASP A 67 23.82 -6.74 3.93
CA ASP A 67 24.34 -5.69 3.03
C ASP A 67 24.78 -6.30 1.71
N LEU A 68 24.22 -5.85 0.58
CA LEU A 68 24.46 -6.42 -0.75
C LEU A 68 25.67 -5.77 -1.44
N ASP A 69 26.79 -5.71 -0.72
CA ASP A 69 28.03 -5.03 -1.12
C ASP A 69 27.79 -3.56 -1.52
N SER A 70 27.13 -2.84 -0.62
CA SER A 70 26.75 -1.45 -0.89
C SER A 70 27.94 -0.50 -0.79
N LYS A 71 27.94 0.54 -1.63
CA LYS A 71 29.06 1.50 -1.70
C LYS A 71 29.30 2.23 -0.38
N ASN A 72 28.22 2.56 0.33
CA ASN A 72 28.27 3.36 1.56
C ASN A 72 28.00 2.55 2.83
N GLY A 73 27.78 1.23 2.71
CA GLY A 73 27.48 0.35 3.82
C GLY A 73 26.09 0.52 4.43
N THR A 74 25.63 -0.55 5.03
CA THR A 74 24.47 -0.61 5.91
C THR A 74 24.91 -0.74 7.36
N TYR A 75 24.19 -0.09 8.26
CA TYR A 75 24.47 -0.11 9.69
C TYR A 75 23.20 -0.50 10.46
N VAL A 76 23.35 -1.37 11.45
CA VAL A 76 22.30 -1.72 12.42
C VAL A 76 22.74 -1.28 13.81
N ASN A 77 21.95 -0.46 14.49
CA ASN A 77 22.26 0.10 15.81
C ASN A 77 23.68 0.68 15.87
N HIS A 78 24.05 1.46 14.85
CA HIS A 78 25.37 2.08 14.65
C HIS A 78 26.53 1.12 14.31
N ASN A 79 26.30 -0.19 14.26
CA ASN A 79 27.31 -1.17 13.86
C ASN A 79 27.23 -1.42 12.35
N ARG A 80 28.35 -1.26 11.64
CA ARG A 80 28.41 -1.53 10.19
C ARG A 80 28.33 -3.02 9.94
N LEU A 81 27.46 -3.43 9.02
CA LEU A 81 27.35 -4.82 8.60
C LEU A 81 28.56 -5.25 7.77
N GLN A 82 28.87 -6.53 7.81
CA GLN A 82 29.77 -7.15 6.84
C GLN A 82 29.00 -7.42 5.54
N PRO A 83 29.54 -7.02 4.37
CA PRO A 83 28.91 -7.31 3.09
C PRO A 83 28.67 -8.80 2.87
N ASN A 84 27.49 -9.15 2.37
CA ASN A 84 27.04 -10.52 2.06
C ASN A 84 27.02 -11.47 3.27
N GLU A 85 26.95 -10.93 4.49
CA GLU A 85 26.76 -11.69 5.73
C GLU A 85 25.43 -11.33 6.38
N LYS A 86 24.61 -12.36 6.65
CA LYS A 86 23.32 -12.20 7.31
C LYS A 86 23.51 -11.92 8.80
N THR A 87 22.96 -10.79 9.23
CA THR A 87 22.92 -10.39 10.65
C THR A 87 21.48 -10.50 11.15
N LEU A 88 21.28 -11.08 12.32
CA LEU A 88 19.95 -11.17 12.94
C LEU A 88 19.40 -9.76 13.19
N LEU A 89 18.16 -9.53 12.76
CA LEU A 89 17.46 -8.26 12.89
C LEU A 89 16.32 -8.39 13.92
N GLN A 90 16.35 -7.58 14.97
CA GLN A 90 15.42 -7.64 16.10
C GLN A 90 14.41 -6.50 16.07
N HIS A 91 13.24 -6.74 16.69
CA HIS A 91 12.24 -5.70 16.89
C HIS A 91 12.87 -4.43 17.49
N THR A 92 12.54 -3.26 16.93
CA THR A 92 13.07 -1.92 17.23
C THR A 92 14.48 -1.60 16.75
N ASP A 93 15.16 -2.51 16.05
CA ASP A 93 16.49 -2.22 15.50
C ASP A 93 16.47 -1.03 14.54
N HIS A 94 17.47 -0.16 14.68
CA HIS A 94 17.64 1.02 13.83
C HIS A 94 18.60 0.70 12.70
N ILE A 95 18.11 0.86 11.46
CA ILE A 95 18.90 0.66 10.25
C ILE A 95 19.24 2.04 9.68
N SER A 96 20.51 2.28 9.42
CA SER A 96 20.97 3.49 8.74
C SER A 96 21.86 3.14 7.56
N LEU A 97 21.76 3.92 6.49
CA LEU A 97 22.56 3.74 5.29
C LEU A 97 22.84 5.10 4.64
N ALA A 98 23.75 5.09 3.66
CA ALA A 98 24.03 6.26 2.83
C ALA A 98 24.41 7.49 3.67
N HIS A 99 25.26 7.32 4.70
CA HIS A 99 25.67 8.39 5.63
C HIS A 99 24.50 9.07 6.38
N GLY A 100 23.45 8.29 6.71
CA GLY A 100 22.28 8.81 7.44
C GLY A 100 21.27 9.54 6.56
N HIS A 101 21.43 9.51 5.23
CA HIS A 101 20.39 10.00 4.31
C HIS A 101 19.10 9.18 4.39
N VAL A 102 19.21 7.91 4.82
CA VAL A 102 18.07 7.05 5.08
C VAL A 102 18.23 6.43 6.47
N LEU A 103 17.18 6.55 7.28
CA LEU A 103 17.06 6.02 8.63
C LEU A 103 15.74 5.26 8.73
N LEU A 104 15.80 4.00 9.17
CA LEU A 104 14.66 3.11 9.28
C LEU A 104 14.65 2.47 10.67
N THR A 105 13.47 2.08 11.13
CA THR A 105 13.31 1.21 12.30
C THR A 105 12.62 -0.07 11.85
N PHE A 106 13.21 -1.21 12.17
CA PHE A 106 12.58 -2.51 11.95
C PHE A 106 11.64 -2.84 13.10
N SER A 107 10.47 -3.37 12.77
CA SER A 107 9.48 -3.77 13.76
C SER A 107 8.81 -5.07 13.32
N THR A 108 8.74 -6.01 14.25
CA THR A 108 8.01 -7.27 14.12
C THR A 108 7.03 -7.45 15.28
N TYR A 109 5.82 -7.93 15.01
CA TYR A 109 4.83 -8.28 16.03
C TYR A 109 4.49 -9.76 15.91
N ASN A 110 4.69 -10.51 16.99
CA ASN A 110 4.28 -11.92 17.06
C ASN A 110 2.82 -12.02 17.51
N LEU A 111 1.97 -12.64 16.68
CA LEU A 111 0.55 -12.88 17.01
C LEU A 111 0.34 -13.87 18.19
N ASN A 112 1.39 -14.57 18.63
CA ASN A 112 1.31 -15.57 19.69
C ASN A 112 1.43 -14.98 21.11
N ASP A 113 1.87 -13.73 21.25
CA ASP A 113 1.91 -13.06 22.54
C ASP A 113 0.49 -12.64 22.91
N THR A 114 -0.21 -13.54 23.61
CA THR A 114 -1.65 -13.49 23.90
C THR A 114 -2.09 -12.28 24.74
N ILE A 115 -1.15 -11.40 25.11
CA ILE A 115 -1.32 -10.27 26.02
C ILE A 115 -1.24 -8.91 25.29
N ASP A 116 -0.63 -8.84 24.10
CA ASP A 116 -0.41 -7.58 23.35
C ASP A 116 -1.18 -7.51 22.02
N ILE A 117 -2.21 -8.33 21.86
CA ILE A 117 -3.08 -8.30 20.67
C ILE A 117 -3.85 -6.97 20.58
N VAL A 118 -4.13 -6.28 21.68
CA VAL A 118 -4.97 -5.06 21.67
C VAL A 118 -4.22 -3.84 21.11
N PRO A 119 -3.00 -3.49 21.56
CA PRO A 119 -2.18 -2.47 20.89
C PRO A 119 -1.88 -2.85 19.45
N PHE A 120 -1.64 -4.13 19.17
CA PHE A 120 -1.42 -4.65 17.83
C PHE A 120 -2.64 -4.49 16.94
N LEU A 121 -3.85 -4.88 17.35
CA LEU A 121 -5.07 -4.68 16.57
C LEU A 121 -5.34 -3.20 16.34
N LYS A 122 -4.97 -2.31 17.28
CA LYS A 122 -5.08 -0.86 17.10
C LYS A 122 -4.04 -0.31 16.12
N ALA A 123 -2.78 -0.75 16.20
CA ALA A 123 -1.71 -0.29 15.32
C ALA A 123 -1.82 -0.92 13.93
N ALA A 124 -2.12 -2.21 13.86
CA ALA A 124 -2.45 -2.93 12.64
C ALA A 124 -3.75 -2.41 12.04
N ASN A 125 -4.80 -2.07 12.79
CA ASN A 125 -5.92 -1.29 12.22
C ASN A 125 -5.44 0.10 11.80
N ALA A 126 -4.69 0.86 12.57
CA ALA A 126 -4.20 2.17 12.12
C ALA A 126 -3.31 2.11 10.86
N MET A 127 -2.68 0.96 10.58
CA MET A 127 -1.80 0.71 9.42
C MET A 127 -2.47 -0.05 8.26
N LEU A 128 -3.46 -0.91 8.53
CA LEU A 128 -4.25 -1.72 7.58
C LEU A 128 -5.64 -1.14 7.34
N VAL A 129 -6.08 -0.17 8.13
CA VAL A 129 -7.14 0.75 7.74
C VAL A 129 -6.52 1.56 6.62
N THR A 130 -6.56 0.98 5.41
CA THR A 130 -7.16 1.74 4.34
C THR A 130 -8.41 2.34 4.97
N ASP A 131 -8.50 3.67 4.99
CA ASP A 131 -9.69 4.35 5.48
C ASP A 131 -10.98 3.81 4.85
N LEU A 132 -10.88 2.94 3.84
CA LEU A 132 -11.89 2.22 3.10
C LEU A 132 -11.85 0.71 3.39
N SER A 133 -12.99 0.12 3.75
CA SER A 133 -13.22 -1.33 3.81
C SER A 133 -14.46 -1.70 3.00
N LEU A 134 -14.43 -2.84 2.31
CA LEU A 134 -15.54 -3.33 1.48
C LEU A 134 -16.13 -4.61 2.07
N ASP A 135 -17.45 -4.68 2.21
CA ASP A 135 -18.20 -5.88 2.56
C ASP A 135 -18.96 -6.38 1.30
N PRO A 136 -18.46 -7.41 0.61
CA PRO A 136 -19.10 -7.92 -0.62
C PRO A 136 -20.41 -8.65 -0.37
N ILE A 137 -20.65 -9.13 0.86
CA ILE A 137 -21.90 -9.84 1.20
C ILE A 137 -23.01 -8.81 1.41
N LYS A 138 -22.72 -7.73 2.14
CA LYS A 138 -23.69 -6.65 2.39
C LYS A 138 -23.74 -5.58 1.30
N GLN A 139 -22.75 -5.59 0.39
CA GLN A 139 -22.56 -4.57 -0.63
C GLN A 139 -22.36 -3.17 -0.01
N GLU A 140 -21.48 -3.11 0.99
CA GLU A 140 -21.21 -1.92 1.78
C GLU A 140 -19.76 -1.46 1.65
N LEU A 141 -19.54 -0.14 1.64
CA LEU A 141 -18.25 0.49 1.87
C LEU A 141 -18.28 1.13 3.25
N SER A 142 -17.30 0.78 4.09
CA SER A 142 -17.04 1.50 5.34
C SER A 142 -15.90 2.47 5.12
N VAL A 143 -16.10 3.75 5.45
CA VAL A 143 -15.06 4.78 5.44
C VAL A 143 -14.95 5.45 6.80
N HIS A 144 -13.80 5.32 7.47
CA HIS A 144 -13.66 5.70 8.89
C HIS A 144 -14.79 5.08 9.75
N ASP A 145 -15.71 5.90 10.27
CA ASP A 145 -16.88 5.48 11.07
C ASP A 145 -18.21 5.49 10.28
N GLU A 146 -18.18 5.78 8.98
CA GLU A 146 -19.37 5.86 8.13
C GLU A 146 -19.53 4.60 7.26
N CYS A 147 -20.76 4.12 7.10
CA CYS A 147 -21.08 2.97 6.24
C CYS A 147 -22.06 3.36 5.14
N PHE A 148 -21.75 2.96 3.91
CA PHE A 148 -22.51 3.27 2.71
C PHE A 148 -22.95 1.97 2.02
N ALA A 149 -24.26 1.75 1.93
CA ALA A 149 -24.82 0.61 1.20
C ALA A 149 -25.07 0.92 -0.29
N PHE A 150 -24.79 -0.05 -1.15
CA PHE A 150 -24.89 0.08 -2.60
C PHE A 150 -25.80 -0.99 -3.21
N SER A 151 -26.36 -0.70 -4.40
CA SER A 151 -26.87 -1.77 -5.26
C SER A 151 -25.70 -2.57 -5.87
N GLU A 152 -25.95 -3.77 -6.39
CA GLU A 152 -24.89 -4.64 -6.93
C GLU A 152 -23.98 -3.93 -7.95
N LYS A 153 -24.57 -3.16 -8.88
CA LYS A 153 -23.82 -2.44 -9.91
C LYS A 153 -23.04 -1.25 -9.34
N GLU A 154 -23.61 -0.58 -8.33
CA GLU A 154 -22.90 0.49 -7.61
C GLU A 154 -21.74 -0.07 -6.79
N TYR A 155 -21.95 -1.20 -6.12
CA TYR A 155 -20.93 -1.90 -5.34
C TYR A 155 -19.77 -2.34 -6.23
N LYS A 156 -20.03 -3.04 -7.35
CA LYS A 156 -18.99 -3.45 -8.31
C LYS A 156 -18.17 -2.26 -8.82
N CYS A 157 -18.82 -1.12 -9.05
CA CYS A 157 -18.12 0.07 -9.52
C CYS A 157 -17.25 0.70 -8.43
N ILE A 158 -17.73 0.82 -7.19
CA ILE A 158 -16.93 1.37 -6.09
C ILE A 158 -15.80 0.41 -5.70
N GLU A 159 -16.05 -0.90 -5.73
CA GLU A 159 -15.04 -1.95 -5.53
C GLU A 159 -13.89 -1.81 -6.52
N LEU A 160 -14.19 -1.69 -7.82
CA LEU A 160 -13.19 -1.48 -8.86
C LEU A 160 -12.39 -0.18 -8.65
N LEU A 161 -13.06 0.91 -8.26
CA LEU A 161 -12.41 2.20 -8.00
C LEU A 161 -11.51 2.17 -6.76
N VAL A 162 -11.94 1.49 -5.69
CA VAL A 162 -11.17 1.33 -4.44
C VAL A 162 -9.95 0.44 -4.65
N GLN A 163 -10.08 -0.66 -5.40
CA GLN A 163 -8.94 -1.52 -5.75
C GLN A 163 -7.87 -0.78 -6.58
N ASN A 164 -8.26 0.30 -7.27
CA ASN A 164 -7.39 1.10 -8.13
C ASN A 164 -7.18 2.53 -7.59
N GLN A 165 -7.13 2.72 -6.26
CA GLN A 165 -7.13 4.02 -5.56
C GLN A 165 -6.00 5.03 -5.93
N ARG A 166 -5.11 4.70 -6.86
CA ARG A 166 -4.04 5.59 -7.35
C ARG A 166 -3.88 5.57 -8.88
N GLN A 167 -4.83 4.94 -9.57
CA GLN A 167 -4.85 4.81 -11.02
C GLN A 167 -6.21 5.27 -11.55
N PHE A 168 -6.26 5.61 -12.84
CA PHE A 168 -7.53 5.88 -13.49
C PHE A 168 -8.17 4.56 -13.92
N VAL A 169 -9.47 4.44 -13.71
CA VAL A 169 -10.29 3.36 -14.25
C VAL A 169 -11.04 3.91 -15.46
N SER A 170 -10.78 3.34 -16.63
CA SER A 170 -11.42 3.72 -17.88
C SER A 170 -12.91 3.36 -17.90
N LYS A 171 -13.66 3.99 -18.81
CA LYS A 171 -15.08 3.66 -18.97
C LYS A 171 -15.27 2.22 -19.41
N ASP A 172 -14.39 1.69 -20.24
CA ASP A 172 -14.50 0.33 -20.77
C ASP A 172 -14.22 -0.70 -19.67
N GLU A 173 -13.24 -0.45 -18.79
CA GLU A 173 -13.03 -1.28 -17.59
C GLU A 173 -14.25 -1.29 -16.67
N ILE A 174 -14.87 -0.12 -16.43
CA ILE A 174 -16.12 -0.04 -15.67
C ILE A 174 -17.22 -0.87 -16.35
N LYS A 175 -17.37 -0.76 -17.67
CA LYS A 175 -18.39 -1.53 -18.40
C LYS A 175 -18.19 -3.03 -18.24
N THR A 176 -16.97 -3.51 -18.51
CA THR A 176 -16.59 -4.91 -18.45
C THR A 176 -16.79 -5.50 -17.06
N TYR A 177 -16.41 -4.76 -16.01
CA TYR A 177 -16.50 -5.25 -14.64
C TYR A 177 -17.92 -5.17 -14.05
N VAL A 178 -18.65 -4.09 -14.35
CA VAL A 178 -19.96 -3.84 -13.76
C VAL A 178 -21.07 -4.58 -14.50
N TRP A 179 -20.99 -4.70 -15.83
CA TRP A 179 -22.00 -5.39 -16.67
C TRP A 179 -21.41 -6.52 -17.53
N PRO A 180 -20.68 -7.49 -16.94
CA PRO A 180 -20.13 -8.60 -17.70
C PRO A 180 -21.22 -9.41 -18.42
N GLU A 181 -22.45 -9.44 -17.89
CA GLU A 181 -23.57 -10.15 -18.49
C GLU A 181 -24.11 -9.55 -19.80
N ARG A 182 -23.69 -8.32 -20.14
CA ARG A 182 -24.07 -7.63 -21.39
C ARG A 182 -22.99 -7.74 -22.46
N SER A 183 -21.93 -8.50 -22.20
CA SER A 183 -20.92 -8.76 -23.21
C SER A 183 -21.41 -9.80 -24.23
N PRO A 184 -21.32 -9.54 -25.54
CA PRO A 184 -21.65 -10.54 -26.57
C PRO A 184 -20.69 -11.74 -26.57
N SER A 185 -19.44 -11.55 -26.10
CA SER A 185 -18.37 -12.55 -26.06
C SER A 185 -17.36 -12.27 -24.93
N ILE A 186 -16.45 -13.21 -24.62
CA ILE A 186 -15.53 -13.11 -23.46
C ILE A 186 -14.56 -11.91 -23.56
N ASP A 187 -14.25 -11.44 -24.77
CA ASP A 187 -13.26 -10.39 -25.03
C ASP A 187 -13.86 -9.08 -25.58
N GLU A 188 -15.19 -8.96 -25.64
CA GLU A 188 -15.86 -7.75 -26.10
C GLU A 188 -16.25 -6.81 -24.94
N ILE A 189 -16.30 -5.51 -25.22
CA ILE A 189 -16.77 -4.52 -24.25
C ILE A 189 -18.30 -4.56 -24.22
N PRO A 190 -18.93 -4.68 -23.03
CA PRO A 190 -20.39 -4.71 -22.92
C PRO A 190 -21.08 -3.49 -23.55
N ASP A 191 -22.23 -3.72 -24.19
CA ASP A 191 -23.06 -2.64 -24.76
C ASP A 191 -23.74 -1.85 -23.64
N VAL A 192 -23.03 -0.83 -23.18
CA VAL A 192 -23.44 0.10 -22.13
C VAL A 192 -23.10 1.51 -22.58
N SER A 193 -24.09 2.40 -22.53
CA SER A 193 -23.95 3.79 -22.92
C SER A 193 -23.02 4.57 -21.97
N SER A 194 -22.44 5.67 -22.46
CA SER A 194 -21.66 6.56 -21.57
C SER A 194 -22.54 7.19 -20.49
N GLU A 195 -23.81 7.42 -20.81
CA GLU A 195 -24.84 7.98 -19.95
C GLU A 195 -25.12 7.06 -18.76
N GLU A 196 -25.21 5.74 -18.98
CA GLU A 196 -25.39 4.76 -17.90
C GLU A 196 -24.20 4.73 -16.93
N VAL A 197 -22.97 4.76 -17.46
CA VAL A 197 -21.75 4.85 -16.65
C VAL A 197 -21.74 6.15 -15.84
N ASN A 198 -22.07 7.27 -16.46
CA ASN A 198 -22.12 8.57 -15.80
C ASN A 198 -23.19 8.61 -14.69
N ALA A 199 -24.37 8.04 -14.95
CA ALA A 199 -25.46 7.94 -13.97
C ALA A 199 -25.10 7.03 -12.79
N LEU A 200 -24.33 5.97 -13.02
CA LEU A 200 -23.80 5.11 -11.96
C LEU A 200 -22.81 5.87 -11.07
N ILE A 201 -21.81 6.52 -11.68
CA ILE A 201 -20.82 7.35 -10.96
C ILE A 201 -21.51 8.47 -10.19
N TYR A 202 -22.52 9.11 -10.76
CA TYR A 202 -23.29 10.15 -10.10
C TYR A 202 -23.96 9.63 -8.81
N ARG A 203 -24.61 8.46 -8.85
CA ARG A 203 -25.24 7.86 -7.67
C ARG A 203 -24.24 7.53 -6.57
N ILE A 204 -23.08 6.99 -6.93
CA ILE A 204 -22.00 6.70 -5.97
C ILE A 204 -21.51 8.00 -5.34
N ARG A 205 -21.24 9.04 -6.15
CA ARG A 205 -20.85 10.37 -5.64
C ARG A 205 -21.87 10.93 -4.67
N GLN A 206 -23.17 10.84 -4.97
CA GLN A 206 -24.21 11.33 -4.06
C GLN A 206 -24.17 10.63 -2.69
N LYS A 207 -23.87 9.34 -2.66
CA LYS A 207 -23.77 8.56 -1.42
C LYS A 207 -22.50 8.89 -0.63
N THR A 208 -21.37 9.03 -1.30
CA THR A 208 -20.03 9.06 -0.64
C THR A 208 -19.36 10.44 -0.64
N GLN A 209 -20.01 11.49 -1.14
CA GLN A 209 -19.41 12.82 -1.31
C GLN A 209 -18.79 13.42 -0.05
N GLN A 210 -19.20 13.02 1.15
CA GLN A 210 -18.60 13.53 2.39
C GLN A 210 -17.16 13.01 2.61
N VAL A 211 -16.86 11.80 2.14
CA VAL A 211 -15.60 11.09 2.45
C VAL A 211 -14.75 10.80 1.21
N LEU A 212 -15.35 10.74 0.03
CA LEU A 212 -14.69 10.40 -1.23
C LEU A 212 -14.81 11.49 -2.28
N ALA A 213 -13.78 11.61 -3.10
CA ALA A 213 -13.79 12.36 -4.34
C ALA A 213 -13.59 11.39 -5.51
N ILE A 214 -14.56 11.36 -6.43
CA ILE A 214 -14.45 10.64 -7.69
C ILE A 214 -14.31 11.69 -8.78
N GLU A 215 -13.12 11.84 -9.36
CA GLU A 215 -12.83 12.85 -10.38
C GLU A 215 -12.85 12.24 -11.77
N ASN A 216 -13.30 13.03 -12.76
CA ASN A 216 -13.22 12.62 -14.16
C ASN A 216 -11.91 13.14 -14.76
N ILE A 217 -11.08 12.23 -15.27
CA ILE A 217 -9.88 12.58 -16.01
C ILE A 217 -10.23 12.49 -17.49
N ARG A 218 -10.22 13.64 -18.16
CA ARG A 218 -10.58 13.77 -19.59
C ARG A 218 -9.83 12.72 -20.41
N SER A 219 -10.55 12.03 -21.28
CA SER A 219 -10.07 10.94 -22.16
C SER A 219 -9.43 9.73 -21.48
N LYS A 220 -9.40 9.64 -20.14
CA LYS A 220 -8.81 8.50 -19.42
C LYS A 220 -9.83 7.71 -18.61
N GLY A 221 -10.76 8.39 -17.91
CA GLY A 221 -11.75 7.71 -17.08
C GLY A 221 -12.00 8.41 -15.75
N TYR A 222 -12.05 7.64 -14.68
CA TYR A 222 -12.32 8.12 -13.32
C TYR A 222 -11.20 7.73 -12.36
N ILE A 223 -10.91 8.62 -11.40
CA ILE A 223 -9.97 8.34 -10.31
C ILE A 223 -10.67 8.58 -8.98
N LEU A 224 -10.37 7.73 -8.01
CA LEU A 224 -10.88 7.83 -6.64
C LEU A 224 -9.79 8.37 -5.72
N SER A 225 -10.13 9.35 -4.89
CA SER A 225 -9.31 9.82 -3.78
C SER A 225 -10.14 9.97 -2.51
N LEU A 226 -9.48 9.80 -1.36
CA LEU A 226 -10.05 10.12 -0.06
C LEU A 226 -10.00 11.63 0.15
N LYS A 227 -11.06 12.19 0.74
CA LYS A 227 -11.03 13.58 1.18
C LYS A 227 -10.25 13.65 2.50
N GLU A 228 -9.22 14.49 2.56
CA GLU A 228 -8.51 14.76 3.81
C GLU A 228 -9.49 15.30 4.86
N SER A 229 -9.56 14.64 6.01
CA SER A 229 -10.33 15.12 7.14
C SER A 229 -9.74 16.44 7.64
N ALA A 230 -10.58 17.43 7.93
CA ALA A 230 -10.17 18.78 8.34
C ALA A 230 -9.37 18.84 9.66
N ALA A 231 -9.15 17.70 10.33
CA ALA A 231 -8.45 17.57 11.60
C ALA A 231 -6.91 17.65 11.52
N ASN A 232 -6.30 17.53 10.33
CA ASN A 232 -4.83 17.55 10.16
C ASN A 232 -4.26 18.93 9.76
N ARG A 233 -4.98 20.02 10.01
CA ARG A 233 -4.44 21.39 9.89
C ARG A 233 -4.32 22.06 11.25
N LEU A 234 -3.45 21.55 12.11
CA LEU A 234 -2.93 22.29 13.27
C LEU A 234 -1.45 21.98 13.46
#